data_AF-A0A561BM22-F1
#
_entry.id   AF-A0A561BM22-F1
#
_cell.length_a   1.000
_cell.length_b   1.000
_cell.length_c   1.000
_cell.angle_alpha   90.00
_cell.angle_beta   90.00
_cell.angle_gamma   90.00
#
_symmetry.space_group_name_H-M   'P 1'
#
loop_
_entity.id
_entity.type
_entity.pdbx_description
1 polymer ?
#
loop_
_entity_poly.entity_id
_entity_poly.type
_entity_poly.pdbx_seq_one_letter_code
_entity_poly.pdbx_strand_id
1 'polypeptide(L)'
;MTTIARTSTAPAWAASVPRAALLWSAVYGGVRLWFATGHGPDWKLPGNDLLVPDWVAVAGCALSAAGLVTLAKRPRSRVLIGLVWAMAAGWVAVSALALLDVVGGILPGLGIPFDLAGLLSRFGALTGAALLGLTALTRQRALDPTCLRCSGQPHLTSTPRWAFAAAWLAVAGCLTRLAAQAVVGFDFVPYDAGLSILLFEGGFLLAGILLPLLLVYRAGRVFPRWMLLLPGAGLGAGITAYFGVGLLQMIAAALQGKAVYGDVGLPDSFFWVAVPAYFAWGVGLAVAAYGYHLRTRRPCKGCGR
;
A
#
# COMPACT_ATOMS: atom_id res chain seq x y z
N MET A 1 -33.17 32.29 -9.74
CA MET A 1 -32.37 31.64 -8.67
C MET A 1 -30.89 31.77 -9.01
N THR A 2 -30.24 32.80 -8.48
CA THR A 2 -28.83 33.08 -8.73
C THR A 2 -28.02 32.29 -7.70
N THR A 3 -27.51 31.13 -8.08
CA THR A 3 -26.65 30.32 -7.21
C THR A 3 -25.36 31.08 -7.00
N ILE A 4 -25.20 31.71 -5.83
CA ILE A 4 -23.94 32.33 -5.41
C ILE A 4 -22.90 31.21 -5.37
N ALA A 5 -22.04 31.16 -6.39
CA ALA A 5 -20.90 30.28 -6.43
C ALA A 5 -19.96 30.70 -5.29
N ARG A 6 -20.06 30.04 -4.13
CA ARG A 6 -19.03 30.13 -3.09
C ARG A 6 -17.71 29.74 -3.76
N THR A 7 -16.85 30.72 -3.96
CA THR A 7 -15.44 30.52 -4.32
C THR A 7 -14.80 29.70 -3.21
N SER A 8 -14.78 28.39 -3.42
CA SER A 8 -14.21 27.44 -2.46
C SER A 8 -12.71 27.66 -2.43
N THR A 9 -12.21 28.39 -1.44
CA THR A 9 -10.79 28.46 -1.12
C THR A 9 -10.25 27.05 -0.88
N ALA A 10 -9.16 26.73 -1.58
CA ALA A 10 -8.44 25.48 -1.39
C ALA A 10 -8.00 25.37 0.08
N PRO A 11 -8.03 24.17 0.68
CA PRO A 11 -7.60 24.01 2.05
C PRO A 11 -6.11 24.32 2.18
N ALA A 12 -5.71 24.95 3.29
CA ALA A 12 -4.34 25.47 3.49
C ALA A 12 -3.24 24.41 3.30
N TRP A 13 -3.51 23.16 3.67
CA TRP A 13 -2.58 22.05 3.47
C TRP A 13 -2.25 21.79 2.00
N ALA A 14 -3.19 22.05 1.07
CA ALA A 14 -2.99 21.79 -0.36
C ALA A 14 -1.88 22.66 -0.97
N ALA A 15 -1.60 23.83 -0.37
CA ALA A 15 -0.49 24.69 -0.78
C ALA A 15 0.87 24.21 -0.23
N SER A 16 0.89 23.56 0.94
CA SER A 16 2.13 23.12 1.59
C SER A 16 2.59 21.74 1.15
N VAL A 17 1.69 20.82 0.75
CA VAL A 17 2.09 19.44 0.38
C VAL A 17 3.18 19.38 -0.70
N PRO A 18 3.10 20.11 -1.83
CA PRO A 18 4.13 19.99 -2.86
C PRO A 18 5.51 20.44 -2.37
N ARG A 19 5.55 21.43 -1.46
CA ARG A 19 6.79 21.89 -0.83
C ARG A 19 7.33 20.86 0.15
N ALA A 20 6.45 20.26 0.95
CA ALA A 20 6.81 19.16 1.85
C ALA A 20 7.32 17.94 1.07
N ALA A 21 6.73 17.61 -0.08
CA ALA A 21 7.16 16.53 -0.95
C ALA A 21 8.56 16.79 -1.57
N LEU A 22 8.84 18.04 -1.95
CA LEU A 22 10.17 18.44 -2.42
C LEU A 22 11.22 18.38 -1.29
N LEU A 23 10.88 18.89 -0.11
CA LEU A 23 11.74 18.82 1.07
C LEU A 23 12.03 17.36 1.44
N TRP A 24 10.99 16.51 1.44
CA TRP A 24 11.14 15.08 1.65
C TRP A 24 12.08 14.45 0.61
N SER A 25 11.91 14.77 -0.68
CA SER A 25 12.76 14.22 -1.75
C SER A 25 14.23 14.58 -1.54
N ALA A 26 14.51 15.79 -1.05
CA ALA A 26 15.87 16.24 -0.74
C ALA A 26 16.44 15.55 0.52
N VAL A 27 15.69 15.58 1.64
CA VAL A 27 16.13 15.00 2.92
C VAL A 27 16.30 13.49 2.81
N TYR A 28 15.28 12.79 2.31
CA TYR A 28 15.31 11.34 2.14
C TYR A 28 16.29 10.93 1.06
N GLY A 29 16.42 11.70 -0.03
CA GLY A 29 17.47 11.51 -1.03
C GLY A 29 18.88 11.63 -0.44
N GLY A 30 19.11 12.57 0.48
CA GLY A 30 20.37 12.68 1.21
C GLY A 30 20.67 11.46 2.09
N VAL A 31 19.66 10.96 2.82
CA VAL A 31 19.79 9.71 3.59
C VAL A 31 20.11 8.52 2.67
N ARG A 32 19.43 8.41 1.53
CA ARG A 32 19.70 7.37 0.54
C ARG A 32 21.09 7.46 -0.07
N LEU A 33 21.56 8.67 -0.33
CA LEU A 33 22.91 8.90 -0.83
C LEU A 33 23.95 8.49 0.21
N TRP A 34 23.72 8.80 1.49
CA TRP A 34 24.57 8.38 2.59
C TRP A 34 24.67 6.85 2.71
N PHE A 35 23.55 6.15 2.57
CA PHE A 35 23.55 4.68 2.53
C PHE A 35 24.30 4.15 1.30
N ALA A 36 24.04 4.73 0.11
CA ALA A 36 24.68 4.33 -1.14
C ALA A 36 26.21 4.52 -1.15
N THR A 37 26.76 5.40 -0.29
CA THR A 37 28.21 5.61 -0.13
C THR A 37 28.85 4.69 0.92
N GLY A 38 28.12 3.68 1.42
CA GLY A 38 28.64 2.65 2.32
C GLY A 38 28.38 2.91 3.81
N HIS A 39 27.56 3.91 4.15
CA HIS A 39 27.21 4.22 5.54
C HIS A 39 25.82 3.71 5.94
N GLY A 40 25.30 2.72 5.21
CA GLY A 40 24.08 2.01 5.59
C GLY A 40 24.29 1.20 6.88
N PRO A 41 23.31 1.12 7.77
CA PRO A 41 23.37 0.20 8.91
C PRO A 41 23.26 -1.26 8.45
N ASP A 42 23.63 -2.18 9.32
CA ASP A 42 23.43 -3.61 9.09
C ASP A 42 21.93 -3.96 9.22
N TRP A 43 21.31 -4.28 8.10
CA TRP A 43 19.90 -4.62 8.02
C TRP A 43 19.64 -6.05 8.52
N LYS A 44 18.58 -6.24 9.32
CA LYS A 44 18.25 -7.59 9.82
C LYS A 44 17.35 -8.40 8.89
N LEU A 45 16.60 -7.71 8.02
CA LEU A 45 15.81 -8.37 6.98
C LEU A 45 16.69 -8.65 5.75
N PRO A 46 16.41 -9.73 5.00
CA PRO A 46 17.25 -10.11 3.87
C PRO A 46 17.29 -9.03 2.77
N GLY A 47 18.50 -8.78 2.25
CA GLY A 47 18.75 -7.77 1.22
C GLY A 47 19.06 -6.39 1.81
N ASN A 48 18.51 -5.34 1.18
CA ASN A 48 18.60 -3.98 1.68
C ASN A 48 17.33 -3.62 2.46
N ASP A 49 17.29 -2.43 3.07
CA ASP A 49 16.09 -1.93 3.70
C ASP A 49 14.91 -1.75 2.72
N LEU A 50 15.15 -1.39 1.46
CA LEU A 50 14.15 -1.42 0.38
C LEU A 50 14.35 -2.61 -0.54
N LEU A 51 13.29 -2.93 -1.28
CA LEU A 51 13.32 -3.94 -2.35
C LEU A 51 14.07 -3.49 -3.62
N VAL A 52 14.78 -2.36 -3.56
CA VAL A 52 15.62 -1.84 -4.65
C VAL A 52 17.00 -1.46 -4.11
N PRO A 53 18.05 -1.48 -4.95
CA PRO A 53 19.37 -1.00 -4.57
C PRO A 53 19.36 0.48 -4.16
N ASP A 54 20.28 0.89 -3.27
CA ASP A 54 20.32 2.27 -2.76
C ASP A 54 20.48 3.33 -3.86
N TRP A 55 21.32 3.07 -4.86
CA TRP A 55 21.48 3.97 -6.01
C TRP A 55 20.19 4.14 -6.82
N VAL A 56 19.35 3.09 -6.90
CA VAL A 56 18.03 3.18 -7.52
C VAL A 56 17.09 4.03 -6.67
N ALA A 57 17.17 3.93 -5.33
CA ALA A 57 16.40 4.78 -4.43
C ALA A 57 16.83 6.26 -4.52
N VAL A 58 18.13 6.54 -4.63
CA VAL A 58 18.67 7.90 -4.87
C VAL A 58 18.10 8.48 -6.18
N ALA A 59 18.16 7.71 -7.27
CA ALA A 59 17.57 8.10 -8.54
C ALA A 59 16.05 8.32 -8.42
N GLY A 60 15.35 7.46 -7.68
CA GLY A 60 13.92 7.60 -7.38
C GLY A 60 13.59 8.93 -6.68
N CYS A 61 14.41 9.36 -5.71
CA CYS A 61 14.26 10.65 -5.03
C CYS A 61 14.47 11.82 -6.01
N ALA A 62 15.52 11.77 -6.83
CA ALA A 62 15.79 12.79 -7.83
C ALA A 62 14.67 12.90 -8.88
N LEU A 63 14.17 11.76 -9.39
CA LEU A 63 13.04 11.71 -10.32
C LEU A 63 11.74 12.21 -9.68
N SER A 64 11.51 11.91 -8.39
CA SER A 64 10.36 12.43 -7.64
C SER A 64 10.42 13.96 -7.55
N ALA A 65 11.58 14.53 -7.21
CA ALA A 65 11.79 15.97 -7.19
C ALA A 65 11.59 16.61 -8.58
N ALA A 66 12.18 16.03 -9.62
CA ALA A 66 12.03 16.51 -11.00
C ALA A 66 10.57 16.47 -11.48
N GLY A 67 9.85 15.39 -11.16
CA GLY A 67 8.42 15.22 -11.43
C GLY A 67 7.57 16.28 -10.74
N LEU A 68 7.85 16.57 -9.46
CA LEU A 68 7.18 17.62 -8.69
C LEU A 68 7.43 19.02 -9.27
N VAL A 69 8.67 19.34 -9.63
CA VAL A 69 9.04 20.63 -10.26
C VAL A 69 8.36 20.79 -11.62
N THR A 70 8.35 19.73 -12.43
CA THR A 70 7.73 19.76 -13.76
C THR A 70 6.21 19.87 -13.65
N LEU A 71 5.59 19.17 -12.70
CA LEU A 71 4.17 19.30 -12.42
C LEU A 71 3.81 20.69 -11.89
N ALA A 72 4.69 21.34 -11.11
CA ALA A 72 4.49 22.72 -10.69
C ALA A 72 4.48 23.70 -11.88
N LYS A 73 5.34 23.47 -12.89
CA LYS A 73 5.36 24.26 -14.14
C LYS A 73 4.18 23.97 -15.06
N ARG A 74 3.67 22.74 -15.07
CA ARG A 74 2.55 22.28 -15.92
C ARG A 74 1.43 21.66 -15.07
N PRO A 75 0.75 22.45 -14.22
CA PRO A 75 -0.16 21.94 -13.20
C PRO A 75 -1.42 21.29 -13.75
N ARG A 76 -1.73 21.52 -15.04
CA ARG A 76 -2.90 20.95 -15.72
C ARG A 76 -2.61 19.65 -16.48
N SER A 77 -1.36 19.19 -16.52
CA SER A 77 -1.00 17.98 -17.27
C SER A 77 -1.47 16.70 -16.57
N ARG A 78 -2.46 16.03 -17.16
CA ARG A 78 -2.95 14.73 -16.67
C ARG A 78 -1.88 13.65 -16.70
N VAL A 79 -0.97 13.69 -17.68
CA VAL A 79 0.15 12.76 -17.80
C VAL A 79 1.09 12.91 -16.61
N LEU A 80 1.49 14.14 -16.26
CA LEU A 80 2.37 14.38 -15.11
C LEU A 80 1.71 14.00 -13.78
N ILE A 81 0.41 14.25 -13.63
CA ILE A 81 -0.36 13.80 -12.45
C ILE A 81 -0.33 12.27 -12.36
N GLY A 82 -0.55 11.57 -13.48
CA GLY A 82 -0.45 10.12 -13.57
C GLY A 82 0.95 9.60 -13.22
N LEU A 83 2.00 10.26 -13.70
CA LEU A 83 3.39 9.90 -13.36
C LEU A 83 3.69 10.09 -11.86
N VAL A 84 3.21 11.16 -11.23
CA VAL A 84 3.39 11.35 -9.78
C VAL A 84 2.61 10.30 -8.97
N TRP A 85 1.42 9.90 -9.43
CA TRP A 85 0.71 8.74 -8.86
C TRP A 85 1.51 7.45 -9.01
N ALA A 86 2.11 7.21 -10.18
CA ALA A 86 2.94 6.04 -10.42
C ALA A 86 4.19 6.03 -9.52
N MET A 87 4.84 7.18 -9.32
CA MET A 87 5.95 7.32 -8.38
C MET A 87 5.52 7.03 -6.94
N ALA A 88 4.35 7.54 -6.51
CA ALA A 88 3.81 7.23 -5.19
C ALA A 88 3.57 5.72 -5.02
N ALA A 89 2.98 5.06 -6.01
CA ALA A 89 2.77 3.61 -6.01
C ALA A 89 4.10 2.84 -6.00
N GLY A 90 5.10 3.31 -6.75
CA GLY A 90 6.46 2.76 -6.75
C GLY A 90 7.11 2.84 -5.37
N TRP A 91 6.99 3.97 -4.67
CA TRP A 91 7.49 4.10 -3.30
C TRP A 91 6.79 3.17 -2.31
N VAL A 92 5.48 2.94 -2.45
CA VAL A 92 4.78 1.91 -1.66
C VAL A 92 5.33 0.52 -1.97
N ALA A 93 5.56 0.21 -3.24
CA ALA A 93 6.06 -1.09 -3.69
C ALA A 93 7.47 -1.40 -3.14
N VAL A 94 8.41 -0.44 -3.23
CA VAL A 94 9.77 -0.65 -2.73
C VAL A 94 9.85 -0.73 -1.20
N SER A 95 8.86 -0.17 -0.49
CA SER A 95 8.72 -0.22 0.97
C SER A 95 7.88 -1.39 1.47
N ALA A 96 7.65 -2.43 0.66
CA ALA A 96 6.74 -3.51 1.05
C ALA A 96 7.16 -4.27 2.32
N LEU A 97 8.46 -4.28 2.64
CA LEU A 97 8.98 -4.84 3.89
C LEU A 97 8.48 -4.12 5.14
N ALA A 98 7.93 -2.90 5.03
CA ALA A 98 7.33 -2.18 6.15
C ALA A 98 6.20 -2.98 6.81
N LEU A 99 5.50 -3.82 6.04
CA LEU A 99 4.49 -4.71 6.57
C LEU A 99 5.11 -5.73 7.55
N LEU A 100 6.28 -6.28 7.21
CA LEU A 100 6.99 -7.22 8.08
C LEU A 100 7.49 -6.54 9.36
N ASP A 101 7.93 -5.28 9.28
CA ASP A 101 8.35 -4.55 10.48
C ASP A 101 7.19 -4.31 11.45
N VAL A 102 6.00 -3.97 10.92
CA VAL A 102 4.79 -3.80 11.73
C VAL A 102 4.38 -5.13 12.36
N VAL A 103 4.40 -6.22 11.60
CA VAL A 103 4.06 -7.55 12.11
C VAL A 103 5.07 -8.00 13.17
N GLY A 104 6.38 -7.89 12.89
CA GLY A 104 7.44 -8.26 13.82
C GLY A 104 7.47 -7.40 15.09
N GLY A 105 7.07 -6.12 14.99
CA GLY A 105 6.96 -5.22 16.15
C GLY A 105 5.72 -5.47 17.01
N ILE A 106 4.58 -5.83 16.41
CA ILE A 106 3.31 -6.07 17.14
C ILE A 106 3.24 -7.49 17.71
N LEU A 107 3.79 -8.47 16.99
CA LEU A 107 3.72 -9.89 17.32
C LEU A 107 5.13 -10.46 17.54
N PRO A 108 5.77 -10.15 18.68
CA PRO A 108 7.07 -10.72 19.00
C PRO A 108 6.96 -12.26 19.09
N GLY A 109 7.99 -12.97 18.63
CA GLY A 109 8.03 -14.45 18.65
C GLY A 109 7.64 -15.13 17.33
N LEU A 110 7.27 -14.39 16.29
CA LEU A 110 7.07 -14.93 14.94
C LEU A 110 8.39 -15.13 14.16
N GLY A 111 9.55 -15.15 14.80
CA GLY A 111 10.84 -15.29 14.09
C GLY A 111 11.19 -14.15 13.09
N ILE A 112 10.36 -13.12 12.96
CA ILE A 112 10.64 -11.93 12.13
C ILE A 112 11.51 -10.99 12.96
N PRO A 113 12.75 -10.67 12.53
CA PRO A 113 13.61 -9.79 13.31
C PRO A 113 13.08 -8.36 13.26
N PHE A 114 12.96 -7.73 14.43
CA PHE A 114 12.62 -6.31 14.51
C PHE A 114 13.86 -5.45 14.24
N ASP A 115 13.77 -4.61 13.21
CA ASP A 115 14.81 -3.68 12.76
C ASP A 115 14.28 -2.25 12.78
N LEU A 116 14.62 -1.49 13.83
CA LEU A 116 14.16 -0.12 13.98
C LEU A 116 14.69 0.80 12.87
N ALA A 117 15.94 0.59 12.42
CA ALA A 117 16.53 1.41 11.36
C ALA A 117 15.81 1.13 10.03
N GLY A 118 15.60 -0.15 9.71
CA GLY A 118 14.83 -0.58 8.54
C GLY A 118 13.40 -0.03 8.56
N LEU A 119 12.71 -0.14 9.70
CA LEU A 119 11.38 0.44 9.92
C LEU A 119 11.38 1.94 9.60
N LEU A 120 12.24 2.73 10.25
CA LEU A 120 12.29 4.18 10.07
C LEU A 120 12.57 4.56 8.61
N SER A 121 13.47 3.84 7.95
CA SER A 121 13.80 4.09 6.55
C SER A 121 12.61 3.80 5.63
N ARG A 122 11.93 2.67 5.79
CA ARG A 122 10.76 2.29 4.97
C ARG A 122 9.56 3.20 5.24
N PHE A 123 9.31 3.60 6.49
CA PHE A 123 8.29 4.59 6.83
C PHE A 123 8.65 5.98 6.30
N GLY A 124 9.93 6.32 6.20
CA GLY A 124 10.42 7.49 5.49
C GLY A 124 10.01 7.49 4.02
N ALA A 125 10.17 6.36 3.33
CA ALA A 125 9.70 6.20 1.94
C ALA A 125 8.16 6.23 1.82
N LEU A 126 7.43 5.58 2.72
CA LEU A 126 5.97 5.62 2.76
C LEU A 126 5.43 7.05 3.00
N THR A 127 6.14 7.85 3.79
CA THR A 127 5.84 9.28 3.96
C THR A 127 5.98 10.02 2.63
N GLY A 128 7.03 9.74 1.86
CA GLY A 128 7.20 10.24 0.50
C GLY A 128 6.08 9.84 -0.44
N ALA A 129 5.71 8.55 -0.44
CA ALA A 129 4.58 8.05 -1.22
C ALA A 129 3.29 8.81 -0.89
N ALA A 130 3.01 9.04 0.40
CA ALA A 130 1.85 9.81 0.84
C ALA A 130 1.91 11.26 0.35
N LEU A 131 3.05 11.94 0.47
CA LEU A 131 3.23 13.33 0.01
C LEU A 131 3.11 13.47 -1.52
N LEU A 132 3.66 12.53 -2.28
CA LEU A 132 3.53 12.46 -3.74
C LEU A 132 2.06 12.21 -4.14
N GLY A 133 1.41 11.22 -3.54
CA GLY A 133 0.01 10.91 -3.79
C GLY A 133 -0.93 12.07 -3.43
N LEU A 134 -0.71 12.75 -2.30
CA LEU A 134 -1.44 13.95 -1.92
C LEU A 134 -1.20 15.11 -2.91
N THR A 135 0.02 15.26 -3.43
CA THR A 135 0.33 16.24 -4.47
C THR A 135 -0.41 15.93 -5.78
N ALA A 136 -0.38 14.67 -6.23
CA ALA A 136 -1.13 14.24 -7.41
C ALA A 136 -2.64 14.46 -7.22
N LEU A 137 -3.17 14.12 -6.04
CA LEU A 137 -4.59 14.28 -5.70
C LEU A 137 -5.02 15.75 -5.69
N THR A 138 -4.22 16.65 -5.11
CA THR A 138 -4.52 18.09 -5.10
C THR A 138 -4.55 18.67 -6.51
N ARG A 139 -3.60 18.28 -7.38
CA ARG A 139 -3.58 18.69 -8.79
C ARG A 139 -4.71 18.09 -9.60
N GLN A 140 -5.05 16.83 -9.36
CA GLN A 140 -6.19 16.17 -9.98
C GLN A 140 -7.51 16.86 -9.62
N ARG A 141 -7.70 17.23 -8.34
CA ARG A 141 -8.88 18.01 -7.90
C ARG A 141 -8.92 19.41 -8.49
N ALA A 142 -7.76 20.05 -8.69
CA ALA A 142 -7.67 21.34 -9.35
C ALA A 142 -8.07 21.30 -10.83
N LEU A 143 -8.10 20.11 -11.45
CA LEU A 143 -8.62 19.90 -12.80
C LEU A 143 -10.14 19.69 -12.85
N ASP A 144 -10.79 19.42 -11.72
CA ASP A 144 -12.24 19.21 -11.65
C ASP A 144 -12.95 20.58 -11.54
N PRO A 145 -13.76 20.97 -12.54
CA PRO A 145 -14.46 22.26 -12.52
C PRO A 145 -15.58 22.33 -11.48
N THR A 146 -15.98 21.19 -10.88
CA THR A 146 -17.16 21.15 -9.99
C THR A 146 -16.86 21.57 -8.56
N CYS A 147 -15.74 21.11 -7.97
CA CYS A 147 -15.37 21.48 -6.60
C CYS A 147 -13.90 21.18 -6.32
N LEU A 148 -13.15 22.15 -5.81
CA LEU A 148 -11.74 21.96 -5.41
C LEU A 148 -11.56 21.12 -4.13
N ARG A 149 -12.64 20.92 -3.35
CA ARG A 149 -12.61 20.19 -2.06
C ARG A 149 -13.04 18.72 -2.17
N CYS A 150 -13.69 18.32 -3.25
CA CYS A 150 -14.05 16.93 -3.51
C CYS A 150 -13.67 16.55 -4.94
N SER A 151 -13.72 15.27 -5.28
CA SER A 151 -13.40 14.78 -6.63
C SER A 151 -14.62 14.78 -7.57
N GLY A 152 -15.68 15.52 -7.24
CA GLY A 152 -16.95 15.57 -8.00
C GLY A 152 -17.71 14.24 -8.09
N GLN A 153 -17.15 13.16 -7.52
CA GLN A 153 -17.66 11.80 -7.62
C GLN A 153 -19.06 11.69 -6.97
N PRO A 154 -19.95 10.83 -7.49
CA PRO A 154 -21.25 10.56 -6.88
C PRO A 154 -21.10 9.75 -5.59
N HIS A 155 -21.90 10.07 -4.57
CA HIS A 155 -22.00 9.28 -3.34
C HIS A 155 -22.69 7.95 -3.64
N LEU A 156 -22.03 6.83 -3.31
CA LEU A 156 -22.60 5.50 -3.54
C LEU A 156 -23.52 5.13 -2.38
N THR A 157 -24.81 4.92 -2.67
CA THR A 157 -25.81 4.51 -1.68
C THR A 157 -25.77 2.99 -1.42
N SER A 158 -25.46 2.22 -2.46
CA SER A 158 -25.31 0.76 -2.45
C SER A 158 -23.86 0.33 -2.65
N THR A 159 -23.57 -0.92 -2.31
CA THR A 159 -22.25 -1.52 -2.58
C THR A 159 -22.16 -1.86 -4.07
N PRO A 160 -21.19 -1.31 -4.82
CA PRO A 160 -21.08 -1.61 -6.24
C PRO A 160 -20.60 -3.05 -6.46
N ARG A 161 -21.03 -3.67 -7.58
CA ARG A 161 -20.72 -5.07 -7.90
C ARG A 161 -19.22 -5.37 -7.94
N TRP A 162 -18.40 -4.44 -8.42
CA TRP A 162 -16.94 -4.59 -8.45
C TRP A 162 -16.31 -4.64 -7.05
N ALA A 163 -16.84 -3.87 -6.08
CA ALA A 163 -16.33 -3.90 -4.71
C ALA A 163 -16.73 -5.20 -4.02
N PHE A 164 -17.94 -5.69 -4.31
CA PHE A 164 -18.40 -6.99 -3.85
C PHE A 164 -17.56 -8.14 -4.40
N ALA A 165 -17.30 -8.15 -5.73
CA ALA A 165 -16.43 -9.12 -6.37
C ALA A 165 -15.00 -9.07 -5.80
N ALA A 166 -14.46 -7.87 -5.55
CA ALA A 166 -13.14 -7.70 -4.96
C ALA A 166 -13.05 -8.24 -3.52
N ALA A 167 -14.09 -8.06 -2.70
CA ALA A 167 -14.13 -8.66 -1.37
C ALA A 167 -14.13 -10.18 -1.42
N TRP A 168 -14.87 -10.80 -2.34
CA TRP A 168 -14.85 -12.25 -2.53
C TRP A 168 -13.56 -12.76 -3.15
N LEU A 169 -12.92 -11.99 -4.04
CA LEU A 169 -11.57 -12.27 -4.51
C LEU A 169 -10.58 -12.28 -3.34
N ALA A 170 -10.74 -11.36 -2.40
CA ALA A 170 -9.91 -11.32 -1.20
C ALA A 170 -10.07 -12.56 -0.32
N VAL A 171 -11.32 -12.96 -0.06
CA VAL A 171 -11.65 -14.17 0.68
C VAL A 171 -11.11 -15.42 -0.04
N ALA A 172 -11.32 -15.52 -1.35
CA ALA A 172 -10.86 -16.65 -2.16
C ALA A 172 -9.33 -16.75 -2.16
N GLY A 173 -8.61 -15.63 -2.29
CA GLY A 173 -7.15 -15.60 -2.18
C GLY A 173 -6.67 -16.07 -0.81
N CYS A 174 -7.28 -15.60 0.27
CA CYS A 174 -6.98 -16.05 1.63
C CYS A 174 -7.20 -17.57 1.79
N LEU A 175 -8.36 -18.08 1.41
CA LEU A 175 -8.69 -19.51 1.51
C LEU A 175 -7.80 -20.38 0.62
N THR A 176 -7.47 -19.92 -0.59
CA THR A 176 -6.56 -20.63 -1.50
C THR A 176 -5.17 -20.76 -0.90
N ARG A 177 -4.67 -19.69 -0.28
CA ARG A 177 -3.43 -19.76 0.50
C ARG A 177 -3.56 -20.82 1.60
N LEU A 178 -4.59 -20.75 2.44
CA LEU A 178 -4.75 -21.69 3.56
C LEU A 178 -4.81 -23.16 3.06
N ALA A 179 -5.52 -23.41 1.97
CA ALA A 179 -5.56 -24.72 1.33
C ALA A 179 -4.17 -25.17 0.84
N ALA A 180 -3.38 -24.28 0.23
CA ALA A 180 -2.02 -24.60 -0.21
C ALA A 180 -1.12 -25.02 0.97
N GLN A 181 -1.26 -24.36 2.13
CA GLN A 181 -0.53 -24.75 3.34
C GLN A 181 -1.01 -26.10 3.89
N ALA A 182 -2.32 -26.32 3.92
CA ALA A 182 -2.87 -27.59 4.38
C ALA A 182 -2.38 -28.79 3.54
N VAL A 183 -2.15 -28.58 2.23
CA VAL A 183 -1.61 -29.61 1.33
C VAL A 183 -0.14 -29.94 1.63
N VAL A 184 0.68 -28.95 2.00
CA VAL A 184 2.12 -29.15 2.29
C VAL A 184 2.38 -29.53 3.75
N GLY A 185 1.36 -29.38 4.61
CA GLY A 185 1.44 -29.67 6.04
C GLY A 185 1.76 -28.43 6.88
N PHE A 186 1.41 -28.50 8.16
CA PHE A 186 1.67 -27.43 9.14
C PHE A 186 2.97 -27.62 9.92
N ASP A 187 3.67 -28.73 9.70
CA ASP A 187 4.95 -29.05 10.35
C ASP A 187 6.09 -28.12 9.88
N PHE A 188 5.90 -27.41 8.76
CA PHE A 188 6.86 -26.45 8.18
C PHE A 188 6.58 -25.00 8.57
N VAL A 189 5.76 -24.73 9.59
CA VAL A 189 5.54 -23.35 10.05
C VAL A 189 6.76 -22.92 10.87
N PRO A 190 7.54 -21.92 10.43
CA PRO A 190 8.82 -21.55 11.03
C PRO A 190 8.68 -20.76 12.34
N TYR A 191 7.56 -20.91 13.05
CA TYR A 191 7.20 -20.11 14.23
C TYR A 191 7.07 -21.01 15.45
N ASP A 192 7.68 -20.60 16.57
CA ASP A 192 7.54 -21.29 17.84
C ASP A 192 6.05 -21.36 18.23
N ALA A 193 5.58 -22.55 18.62
CA ALA A 193 4.21 -22.77 19.07
C ALA A 193 3.95 -21.92 20.33
N GLY A 194 3.16 -20.85 20.21
CA GLY A 194 2.90 -19.91 21.30
C GLY A 194 1.77 -18.93 21.01
N LEU A 195 1.46 -18.03 21.95
CA LEU A 195 0.35 -17.06 21.82
C LEU A 195 0.43 -16.24 20.51
N SER A 196 1.63 -15.93 20.05
CA SER A 196 1.86 -15.16 18.82
C SER A 196 1.37 -15.87 17.56
N ILE A 197 1.41 -17.21 17.50
CA ILE A 197 0.86 -17.96 16.36
C ILE A 197 -0.66 -17.87 16.33
N LEU A 198 -1.31 -18.00 17.48
CA LEU A 198 -2.76 -17.89 17.61
C LEU A 198 -3.25 -16.48 17.26
N LEU A 199 -2.52 -15.46 17.72
CA LEU A 199 -2.81 -14.06 17.37
C LEU A 199 -2.58 -13.80 15.88
N PHE A 200 -1.54 -14.37 15.29
CA PHE A 200 -1.27 -14.26 13.86
C PHE A 200 -2.36 -14.94 13.03
N GLU A 201 -2.72 -16.19 13.33
CA GLU A 201 -3.78 -16.93 12.63
C GLU A 201 -5.15 -16.27 12.81
N GLY A 202 -5.47 -15.84 14.03
CA GLY A 202 -6.67 -15.06 14.30
C GLY A 202 -6.70 -13.77 13.50
N GLY A 203 -5.61 -13.01 13.51
CA GLY A 203 -5.43 -11.80 12.70
C GLY A 203 -5.54 -12.08 11.19
N PHE A 204 -5.00 -13.20 10.73
CA PHE A 204 -5.05 -13.65 9.34
C PHE A 204 -6.48 -13.91 8.89
N LEU A 205 -7.28 -14.64 9.67
CA LEU A 205 -8.69 -14.89 9.38
C LEU A 205 -9.54 -13.61 9.47
N LEU A 206 -9.26 -12.76 10.46
CA LEU A 206 -9.91 -11.46 10.60
C LEU A 206 -9.64 -10.56 9.39
N ALA A 207 -8.39 -10.47 8.94
CA ALA A 207 -8.00 -9.65 7.79
C ALA A 207 -8.38 -10.28 6.45
N GLY A 208 -8.38 -11.61 6.35
CA GLY A 208 -8.58 -12.36 5.12
C GLY A 208 -10.04 -12.69 4.81
N ILE A 209 -10.89 -12.78 5.84
CA ILE A 209 -12.30 -13.14 5.68
C ILE A 209 -13.19 -12.03 6.24
N LEU A 210 -13.12 -11.76 7.54
CA LEU A 210 -14.08 -10.89 8.19
C LEU A 210 -14.02 -9.46 7.65
N LEU A 211 -12.82 -8.89 7.53
CA LEU A 211 -12.60 -7.51 7.09
C LEU A 211 -13.12 -7.27 5.65
N PRO A 212 -12.76 -8.06 4.61
CA PRO A 212 -13.34 -7.91 3.27
C PRO A 212 -14.87 -7.94 3.28
N LEU A 213 -15.47 -8.86 4.04
CA LEU A 213 -16.93 -8.99 4.12
C LEU A 213 -17.56 -7.78 4.83
N LEU A 214 -16.98 -7.30 5.93
CA LEU A 214 -17.44 -6.09 6.61
C LEU A 214 -17.38 -4.85 5.70
N LEU A 215 -16.37 -4.73 4.84
CA LEU A 215 -16.26 -3.61 3.89
C LEU A 215 -17.44 -3.55 2.90
N VAL A 216 -18.02 -4.69 2.51
CA VAL A 216 -19.07 -4.74 1.48
C VAL A 216 -20.48 -4.88 2.05
N TYR A 217 -20.65 -5.57 3.18
CA TYR A 217 -21.95 -5.76 3.80
C TYR A 217 -22.39 -4.56 4.66
N ARG A 218 -23.64 -4.61 5.14
CA ARG A 218 -24.20 -3.56 6.00
C ARG A 218 -23.63 -3.59 7.42
N ALA A 219 -23.26 -4.76 7.93
CA ALA A 219 -22.70 -4.94 9.26
C ALA A 219 -21.45 -4.08 9.50
N GLY A 220 -20.60 -3.87 8.47
CA GLY A 220 -19.43 -3.01 8.60
C GLY A 220 -19.75 -1.54 8.89
N ARG A 221 -20.97 -1.07 8.62
CA ARG A 221 -21.39 0.31 8.93
C ARG A 221 -21.60 0.55 10.42
N VAL A 222 -21.67 -0.50 11.24
CA VAL A 222 -21.73 -0.38 12.71
C VAL A 222 -20.40 0.16 13.26
N PHE A 223 -19.29 -0.12 12.58
CA PHE A 223 -17.97 0.25 13.03
C PHE A 223 -17.57 1.66 12.56
N PRO A 224 -16.76 2.39 13.35
CA PRO A 224 -16.14 3.63 12.91
C PRO A 224 -15.39 3.43 11.59
N ARG A 225 -15.60 4.34 10.63
CA ARG A 225 -15.02 4.23 9.28
C ARG A 225 -13.51 3.95 9.29
N TRP A 226 -12.77 4.61 10.17
CA TRP A 226 -11.31 4.48 10.26
C TRP A 226 -10.90 3.06 10.66
N MET A 227 -11.71 2.37 11.47
CA MET A 227 -11.42 1.04 12.00
C MET A 227 -11.46 -0.05 10.93
N LEU A 228 -12.20 0.15 9.84
CA LEU A 228 -12.22 -0.76 8.69
C LEU A 228 -11.35 -0.24 7.55
N LEU A 229 -11.36 1.08 7.31
CA LEU A 229 -10.68 1.65 6.15
C LEU A 229 -9.16 1.65 6.30
N LEU A 230 -8.62 1.93 7.49
CA LEU A 230 -7.18 1.92 7.71
C LEU A 230 -6.59 0.50 7.57
N PRO A 231 -7.08 -0.55 8.25
CA PRO A 231 -6.55 -1.89 8.04
C PRO A 231 -6.86 -2.40 6.63
N GLY A 232 -8.04 -2.12 6.06
CA GLY A 232 -8.37 -2.55 4.70
C GLY A 232 -7.45 -1.95 3.64
N ALA A 233 -7.23 -0.63 3.68
CA ALA A 233 -6.33 0.04 2.74
C ALA A 233 -4.86 -0.28 3.04
N GLY A 234 -4.46 -0.28 4.32
CA GLY A 234 -3.09 -0.51 4.76
C GLY A 234 -2.60 -1.93 4.49
N LEU A 235 -3.34 -2.94 4.97
CA LEU A 235 -3.03 -4.35 4.70
C LEU A 235 -3.21 -4.66 3.22
N GLY A 236 -4.26 -4.17 2.57
CA GLY A 236 -4.47 -4.38 1.14
C GLY A 236 -3.29 -3.87 0.31
N ALA A 237 -2.85 -2.62 0.54
CA ALA A 237 -1.69 -2.06 -0.14
C ALA A 237 -0.39 -2.78 0.22
N GLY A 238 -0.16 -3.08 1.50
CA GLY A 238 1.05 -3.77 1.96
C GLY A 238 1.19 -5.19 1.39
N ILE A 239 0.12 -5.99 1.45
CA ILE A 239 0.09 -7.36 0.89
C ILE A 239 0.26 -7.29 -0.63
N THR A 240 -0.44 -6.37 -1.32
CA THR A 240 -0.30 -6.19 -2.78
C THR A 240 1.13 -5.84 -3.16
N ALA A 241 1.76 -4.91 -2.44
CA ALA A 241 3.13 -4.50 -2.68
C ALA A 241 4.11 -5.65 -2.45
N TYR A 242 4.02 -6.32 -1.31
CA TYR A 242 4.96 -7.36 -0.89
C TYR A 242 4.90 -8.57 -1.82
N PHE A 243 3.71 -9.14 -1.99
CA PHE A 243 3.54 -10.31 -2.84
C PHE A 243 3.53 -9.97 -4.33
N GLY A 244 3.24 -8.72 -4.71
CA GLY A 244 3.38 -8.27 -6.09
C GLY A 244 4.84 -8.21 -6.53
N VAL A 245 5.73 -7.66 -5.69
CA VAL A 245 7.18 -7.68 -5.97
C VAL A 245 7.71 -9.11 -5.93
N GLY A 246 7.30 -9.91 -4.94
CA GLY A 246 7.66 -11.33 -4.90
C GLY A 246 7.25 -12.09 -6.16
N LEU A 247 6.02 -11.88 -6.65
CA LEU A 247 5.54 -12.49 -7.89
C LEU A 247 6.38 -12.10 -9.11
N LEU A 248 6.79 -10.83 -9.23
CA LEU A 248 7.68 -10.39 -10.30
C LEU A 248 9.06 -11.04 -10.21
N GLN A 249 9.60 -11.18 -9.00
CA GLN A 249 10.86 -11.89 -8.76
C GLN A 249 10.75 -13.36 -9.15
N MET A 250 9.64 -14.04 -8.80
CA MET A 250 9.38 -15.43 -9.20
C MET A 250 9.31 -15.57 -10.72
N ILE A 251 8.59 -14.68 -11.42
CA ILE A 251 8.50 -14.68 -12.88
C ILE A 251 9.90 -14.49 -13.49
N ALA A 252 10.68 -13.54 -12.98
CA ALA A 252 12.04 -13.30 -13.46
C ALA A 252 12.96 -14.50 -13.23
N ALA A 253 12.88 -15.15 -12.06
CA ALA A 253 13.65 -16.35 -11.75
C ALA A 253 13.29 -17.52 -12.69
N ALA A 254 12.00 -17.74 -12.93
CA ALA A 254 11.51 -18.77 -13.84
C ALA A 254 11.97 -18.53 -15.29
N LEU A 255 11.94 -17.28 -15.76
CA LEU A 255 12.47 -16.91 -17.08
C LEU A 255 13.99 -17.12 -17.20
N GLN A 256 14.71 -17.07 -16.08
CA GLN A 256 16.16 -17.35 -16.01
C GLN A 256 16.47 -18.83 -15.78
N GLY A 257 15.47 -19.71 -15.68
CA GLY A 257 15.66 -21.13 -15.35
C GLY A 257 16.17 -21.37 -13.93
N LYS A 258 15.97 -20.44 -13.00
CA LYS A 258 16.36 -20.55 -11.59
C LYS A 258 15.17 -21.05 -10.76
N ALA A 259 15.46 -21.83 -9.72
CA ALA A 259 14.46 -22.28 -8.76
C ALA A 259 13.84 -21.10 -8.00
N VAL A 260 12.56 -21.22 -7.66
CA VAL A 260 11.81 -20.18 -6.95
C VAL A 260 11.94 -20.39 -5.44
N TYR A 261 12.62 -19.46 -4.74
CA TYR A 261 12.82 -19.53 -3.28
C TYR A 261 13.42 -20.87 -2.80
N GLY A 262 14.42 -21.40 -3.51
CA GLY A 262 15.00 -22.72 -3.24
C GLY A 262 15.55 -22.94 -1.83
N ASP A 263 15.84 -21.86 -1.10
CA ASP A 263 16.40 -21.91 0.26
C ASP A 263 15.36 -22.14 1.36
N VAL A 264 14.05 -22.12 1.03
CA VAL A 264 12.95 -22.13 2.01
C VAL A 264 12.43 -23.55 2.29
N GLY A 265 12.89 -24.57 1.55
CA GLY A 265 12.55 -25.98 1.81
C GLY A 265 11.11 -26.38 1.45
N LEU A 266 10.34 -25.51 0.78
CA LEU A 266 9.00 -25.78 0.26
C LEU A 266 9.05 -25.98 -1.26
N PRO A 267 8.15 -26.80 -1.85
CA PRO A 267 8.15 -27.03 -3.29
C PRO A 267 7.75 -25.77 -4.08
N ASP A 268 8.34 -25.54 -5.25
CA ASP A 268 8.02 -24.42 -6.14
C ASP A 268 6.51 -24.27 -6.42
N SER A 269 5.80 -25.39 -6.54
CA SER A 269 4.35 -25.42 -6.75
C SER A 269 3.57 -24.74 -5.61
N PHE A 270 4.05 -24.80 -4.37
CA PHE A 270 3.45 -24.09 -3.25
C PHE A 270 3.53 -22.58 -3.47
N PHE A 271 4.70 -22.06 -3.86
CA PHE A 271 4.88 -20.63 -4.08
C PHE A 271 4.05 -20.12 -5.26
N TRP A 272 3.96 -20.91 -6.35
CA TRP A 272 3.12 -20.59 -7.51
C TRP A 272 1.62 -20.58 -7.22
N VAL A 273 1.17 -21.16 -6.11
CA VAL A 273 -0.21 -21.03 -5.63
C VAL A 273 -0.33 -19.93 -4.58
N ALA A 274 0.53 -19.97 -3.55
CA ALA A 274 0.43 -19.10 -2.39
C ALA A 274 0.68 -17.63 -2.73
N VAL A 275 1.72 -17.31 -3.50
CA VAL A 275 2.10 -15.92 -3.79
C VAL A 275 1.03 -15.21 -4.64
N PRO A 276 0.53 -15.78 -5.76
CA PRO A 276 -0.61 -15.19 -6.48
C PRO A 276 -1.88 -15.09 -5.63
N ALA A 277 -2.14 -16.05 -4.75
CA ALA A 277 -3.30 -16.02 -3.86
C ALA A 277 -3.22 -14.86 -2.85
N TYR A 278 -2.04 -14.63 -2.26
CA TYR A 278 -1.79 -13.44 -1.43
C TYR A 278 -1.92 -12.14 -2.22
N PHE A 279 -1.39 -12.09 -3.43
CA PHE A 279 -1.51 -10.90 -4.28
C PHE A 279 -2.99 -10.60 -4.60
N ALA A 280 -3.76 -11.61 -5.00
CA ALA A 280 -5.21 -11.49 -5.21
C ALA A 280 -5.93 -11.04 -3.93
N TRP A 281 -5.51 -11.56 -2.77
CA TRP A 281 -6.00 -11.12 -1.47
C TRP A 281 -5.76 -9.62 -1.24
N GLY A 282 -4.52 -9.16 -1.38
CA GLY A 282 -4.17 -7.75 -1.21
C GLY A 282 -4.95 -6.82 -2.14
N VAL A 283 -5.01 -7.15 -3.44
CA VAL A 283 -5.71 -6.34 -4.45
C VAL A 283 -7.20 -6.30 -4.15
N GLY A 284 -7.81 -7.45 -3.88
CA GLY A 284 -9.22 -7.55 -3.54
C GLY A 284 -9.57 -6.70 -2.30
N LEU A 285 -8.74 -6.74 -1.28
CA LEU A 285 -8.92 -5.99 -0.05
C LEU A 285 -8.78 -4.48 -0.27
N ALA A 286 -7.76 -4.04 -1.03
CA ALA A 286 -7.56 -2.62 -1.36
C ALA A 286 -8.73 -2.04 -2.18
N VAL A 287 -9.22 -2.80 -3.16
CA VAL A 287 -10.36 -2.41 -4.00
C VAL A 287 -11.66 -2.38 -3.17
N ALA A 288 -11.91 -3.39 -2.33
CA ALA A 288 -13.05 -3.39 -1.41
C ALA A 288 -13.00 -2.20 -0.44
N ALA A 289 -11.83 -1.86 0.09
CA ALA A 289 -11.61 -0.70 0.95
C ALA A 289 -11.89 0.62 0.21
N TYR A 290 -11.51 0.72 -1.07
CA TYR A 290 -11.86 1.86 -1.91
C TYR A 290 -13.37 1.98 -2.14
N GLY A 291 -14.07 0.88 -2.40
CA GLY A 291 -15.54 0.85 -2.47
C GLY A 291 -16.19 1.31 -1.17
N TYR A 292 -15.69 0.81 -0.02
CA TYR A 292 -16.13 1.24 1.30
C TYR A 292 -15.89 2.73 1.53
N HIS A 293 -14.73 3.25 1.12
CA HIS A 293 -14.40 4.67 1.20
C HIS A 293 -15.41 5.54 0.45
N LEU A 294 -15.77 5.16 -0.79
CA LEU A 294 -16.73 5.91 -1.60
C LEU A 294 -18.14 5.91 -0.99
N ARG A 295 -18.53 4.80 -0.36
CA ARG A 295 -19.84 4.61 0.27
C ARG A 295 -19.97 5.30 1.63
N THR A 296 -18.87 5.48 2.36
CA THR A 296 -18.86 6.01 3.74
C THR A 296 -18.29 7.42 3.86
N ARG A 297 -17.89 8.04 2.74
CA ARG A 297 -17.45 9.44 2.78
C ARG A 297 -18.62 10.35 3.12
N ARG A 298 -18.35 11.37 3.95
CA ARG A 298 -19.31 12.43 4.24
C ARG A 298 -19.47 13.33 3.01
N PRO A 299 -20.66 13.89 2.76
CA PRO A 299 -20.86 14.90 1.74
C PRO A 299 -19.86 16.06 1.92
N CYS A 300 -19.39 16.60 0.80
CA CYS A 300 -18.48 17.72 0.79
C CYS A 300 -19.16 18.94 1.43
N LYS A 301 -18.56 19.51 2.48
CA LYS A 301 -19.07 20.76 3.11
C LYS A 301 -19.12 21.95 2.14
N GLY A 302 -18.37 21.91 1.03
CA GLY A 302 -18.32 22.98 0.04
C GLY A 302 -19.46 22.93 -0.98
N CYS A 303 -19.69 21.77 -1.61
CA CYS A 303 -20.68 21.63 -2.69
C CYS A 303 -21.85 20.69 -2.38
N GLY A 304 -21.88 20.08 -1.19
CA GLY A 304 -22.96 19.17 -0.75
C GLY A 304 -22.97 17.79 -1.42
N ARG A 305 -21.98 17.48 -2.27
CA ARG A 305 -21.85 16.22 -3.02
C ARG A 305 -20.96 15.19 -2.32
#